data_AF-A0AAE9D1K9-F1
#
_entry.id   AF-A0AAE9D1K9-F1
#
_cell.length_a   1.000
_cell.length_b   1.000
_cell.length_c   1.000
_cell.angle_alpha   90.00
_cell.angle_beta   90.00
_cell.angle_gamma   90.00
#
_symmetry.space_group_name_H-M   'P 1'
#
loop_
_entity.id
_entity.type
_entity.pdbx_description
1 polymer ?
#
loop_
_entity_poly.entity_id
_entity_poly.type
_entity_poly.pdbx_seq_one_letter_code
_entity_poly.pdbx_strand_id
1 'polypeptide(L)'
;MKLVLIFLIFLNISFVKSQNRTCRDGGTLVLDKCLYVFQEEVTHSYAEHSKCVTRYGGTLVTIHNAIENRAVSEFAISQNLDTFWIGAFCFSNQTSSCYSDDYSGPLSYSNFQKGYPLIENPSNGCVSMLTKGGQAGKWINSDCQKSLPYICEVPRTFENSIPTCYPSFNGYCYLHDRGPMEYAESYCQQNNGTVMSIQSQMENTFAQFRLPIYWKMLGAKKVAKNTYVWLDGTVWGTFDNRDPLDYYSDTLDCLTISGLNGLWQRTNCSSMQDFYCKIPLGPKVDDSKCNSTMLMVPTEISSAGGPCKWQLVTPGAYPISIYFVDMANGTTVELYDENMQLSQEIKQSGVHFDAKTNILNVAHDGVGSFKAVVKAQTYSA
;
A
#
# COMPACT_ATOMS: atom_id res chain seq x y z
N MET A 1 -50.58 3.51 -41.24
CA MET A 1 -50.26 3.76 -39.82
C MET A 1 -49.44 2.58 -39.31
N LYS A 2 -48.11 2.65 -39.38
CA LYS A 2 -47.21 1.59 -38.88
C LYS A 2 -46.64 2.07 -37.55
N LEU A 3 -47.05 1.40 -36.46
CA LEU A 3 -46.58 1.63 -35.11
C LEU A 3 -45.15 1.06 -34.99
N VAL A 4 -44.17 1.91 -34.70
CA VAL A 4 -42.80 1.49 -34.38
C VAL A 4 -42.72 1.34 -32.87
N LEU A 5 -42.62 0.10 -32.38
CA LEU A 5 -42.30 -0.18 -30.99
C LEU A 5 -40.82 0.13 -30.74
N ILE A 6 -40.54 1.12 -29.89
CA ILE A 6 -39.20 1.38 -29.36
C ILE A 6 -39.02 0.50 -28.13
N PHE A 7 -38.16 -0.52 -28.24
CA PHE A 7 -37.74 -1.34 -27.11
C PHE A 7 -36.74 -0.51 -26.27
N LEU A 8 -37.18 -0.04 -25.10
CA LEU A 8 -36.29 0.57 -24.11
C LEU A 8 -35.44 -0.54 -23.48
N ILE A 9 -34.17 -0.60 -23.88
CA ILE A 9 -33.15 -1.42 -23.22
C ILE A 9 -32.89 -0.77 -21.85
N PHE A 10 -33.45 -1.37 -20.79
CA PHE A 10 -33.04 -1.05 -19.42
C PHE A 10 -31.61 -1.55 -19.24
N LEU A 11 -30.64 -0.64 -19.36
CA LEU A 11 -29.31 -0.85 -18.79
C LEU A 11 -29.49 -1.06 -17.29
N ASN A 12 -29.32 -2.31 -16.85
CA ASN A 12 -29.08 -2.61 -15.44
C ASN A 12 -27.75 -1.97 -15.06
N ILE A 13 -27.81 -0.69 -14.66
CA ILE A 13 -26.71 -0.05 -13.95
C ILE A 13 -26.68 -0.74 -12.60
N SER A 14 -25.83 -1.77 -12.50
CA SER A 14 -25.38 -2.28 -11.21
C SER A 14 -24.80 -1.08 -10.48
N PHE A 15 -25.54 -0.55 -9.51
CA PHE A 15 -24.98 0.38 -8.54
C PHE A 15 -23.87 -0.38 -7.82
N VAL A 16 -22.62 -0.17 -8.25
CA VAL A 16 -21.46 -0.46 -7.41
C VAL A 16 -21.71 0.37 -6.16
N LYS A 17 -22.06 -0.30 -5.06
CA LYS A 17 -22.23 0.34 -3.77
C LYS A 17 -20.91 1.06 -3.47
N SER A 18 -20.90 2.38 -3.61
CA SER A 18 -19.77 3.21 -3.23
C SER A 18 -19.42 2.83 -1.79
N GLN A 19 -18.27 2.20 -1.59
CA GLN A 19 -17.79 1.93 -0.25
C GLN A 19 -17.56 3.29 0.41
N ASN A 20 -18.33 3.61 1.43
CA ASN A 20 -18.15 4.83 2.20
C ASN A 20 -16.78 4.73 2.88
N ARG A 21 -15.78 5.37 2.28
CA ARG A 21 -14.48 5.59 2.90
C ARG A 21 -14.74 6.41 4.16
N THR A 22 -14.33 5.92 5.31
CA THR A 22 -14.55 6.60 6.58
C THR A 22 -13.25 6.71 7.33
N CYS A 23 -13.11 7.80 8.07
CA CYS A 23 -12.01 7.99 9.00
C CYS A 23 -12.47 7.59 10.39
N ARG A 24 -11.67 6.75 11.04
CA ARG A 24 -11.94 6.32 12.42
C ARG A 24 -11.67 7.46 13.41
N ASP A 25 -12.07 7.29 14.67
CA ASP A 25 -11.59 8.06 15.82
C ASP A 25 -11.66 9.60 15.69
N GLY A 26 -12.64 10.11 14.91
CA GLY A 26 -12.88 11.55 14.70
C GLY A 26 -12.01 12.20 13.62
N GLY A 27 -11.29 11.43 12.80
CA GLY A 27 -10.55 11.95 11.66
C GLY A 27 -11.47 12.52 10.58
N THR A 28 -10.98 13.49 9.81
CA THR A 28 -11.69 14.07 8.67
C THR A 28 -11.18 13.47 7.37
N LEU A 29 -12.08 13.00 6.51
CA LEU A 29 -11.72 12.54 5.18
C LEU A 29 -11.48 13.76 4.27
N VAL A 30 -10.23 13.93 3.83
CA VAL A 30 -9.83 14.96 2.86
C VAL A 30 -9.26 14.24 1.65
N LEU A 31 -10.02 14.26 0.54
CA LEU A 31 -9.78 13.40 -0.62
C LEU A 31 -9.78 11.91 -0.23
N ASP A 32 -8.61 11.27 -0.28
CA ASP A 32 -8.38 9.88 0.09
C ASP A 32 -7.53 9.71 1.36
N LYS A 33 -7.26 10.82 2.07
CA LYS A 33 -6.48 10.85 3.33
C LYS A 33 -7.37 11.07 4.54
N CYS A 34 -7.10 10.36 5.62
CA CYS A 34 -7.71 10.64 6.92
C CYS A 34 -6.82 11.57 7.71
N LEU A 35 -7.28 12.81 7.90
CA LEU A 35 -6.51 13.87 8.52
C LEU A 35 -6.99 14.17 9.94
N TYR A 36 -6.04 14.39 10.84
CA TYR A 36 -6.27 14.82 12.21
C TYR A 36 -5.50 16.11 12.47
N VAL A 37 -6.20 17.12 12.97
CA VAL A 37 -5.59 18.41 13.29
C VAL A 37 -5.31 18.51 14.77
N PHE A 38 -4.10 18.96 15.09
CA PHE A 38 -3.68 19.28 16.44
C PHE A 38 -3.27 20.75 16.47
N GLN A 39 -4.07 21.56 17.20
CA GLN A 39 -3.79 22.98 17.40
C GLN A 39 -2.69 23.23 18.44
N GLU A 40 -2.30 22.21 19.20
CA GLU A 40 -1.18 22.35 20.14
C GLU A 40 0.12 22.60 19.36
N GLU A 41 0.89 23.59 19.81
CA GLU A 41 2.13 23.95 19.14
C GLU A 41 3.29 23.14 19.72
N VAL A 42 3.93 22.34 18.88
CA VAL A 42 5.02 21.44 19.27
C VAL A 42 6.14 21.46 18.23
N THR A 43 7.31 20.95 18.60
CA THR A 43 8.42 20.77 17.66
C THR A 43 8.05 19.76 16.58
N HIS A 44 8.64 19.87 15.40
CA HIS A 44 8.37 18.94 14.29
C HIS A 44 8.63 17.48 14.70
N SER A 45 9.75 17.23 15.39
CA SER A 45 10.10 15.90 15.89
C SER A 45 9.06 15.35 16.87
N TYR A 46 8.52 16.19 17.76
CA TYR A 46 7.46 15.77 18.67
C TYR A 46 6.15 15.55 17.93
N ALA A 47 5.80 16.38 16.95
CA ALA A 47 4.59 16.22 16.14
C ALA A 47 4.57 14.84 15.45
N GLU A 48 5.68 14.47 14.81
CA GLU A 48 5.84 13.19 14.13
C GLU A 48 5.72 12.00 15.12
N HIS A 49 6.47 12.03 16.22
CA HIS A 49 6.58 10.87 17.12
C HIS A 49 5.49 10.79 18.19
N SER A 50 4.77 11.86 18.47
CA SER A 50 3.72 11.86 19.51
C SER A 50 2.42 11.34 18.92
N LYS A 51 1.44 12.21 18.65
CA LYS A 51 0.07 11.79 18.36
C LYS A 51 -0.08 11.14 16.98
N CYS A 52 0.64 11.59 15.95
CA CYS A 52 0.53 10.98 14.63
C CYS A 52 0.86 9.48 14.69
N VAL A 53 2.06 9.18 15.20
CA VAL A 53 2.57 7.82 15.33
C VAL A 53 1.91 7.03 16.47
N THR A 54 2.01 7.50 17.72
CA THR A 54 1.64 6.66 18.89
C THR A 54 0.14 6.47 19.03
N ARG A 55 -0.66 7.49 18.69
CA ARG A 55 -2.12 7.43 18.88
C ARG A 55 -2.84 6.88 17.66
N TYR A 56 -2.38 7.24 16.47
CA TYR A 56 -3.09 6.89 15.24
C TYR A 56 -2.35 5.91 14.33
N GLY A 57 -1.05 5.66 14.53
CA GLY A 57 -0.24 4.83 13.62
C GLY A 57 -0.06 5.49 12.25
N GLY A 58 -0.09 6.82 12.20
CA GLY A 58 0.11 7.62 11.01
C GLY A 58 1.45 8.38 11.03
N THR A 59 1.51 9.46 10.27
CA THR A 59 2.67 10.36 10.11
C THR A 59 2.16 11.80 9.94
N LEU A 60 3.02 12.80 9.93
CA LEU A 60 2.64 14.14 9.47
C LEU A 60 2.18 14.09 8.01
N VAL A 61 1.20 14.93 7.66
CA VAL A 61 0.60 14.89 6.33
C VAL A 61 1.64 15.06 5.22
N THR A 62 1.74 14.07 4.33
CA THR A 62 2.57 14.11 3.14
C THR A 62 1.74 14.66 1.98
N ILE A 63 2.38 15.18 0.92
CA ILE A 63 1.66 15.78 -0.20
C ILE A 63 2.33 15.39 -1.51
N HIS A 64 1.60 14.64 -2.36
CA HIS A 64 2.16 14.05 -3.57
C HIS A 64 1.71 14.72 -4.87
N ASN A 65 0.77 15.66 -4.82
CA ASN A 65 0.33 16.41 -5.99
C ASN A 65 -0.36 17.73 -5.61
N ALA A 66 -0.65 18.55 -6.63
CA ALA A 66 -1.28 19.85 -6.45
C ALA A 66 -2.74 19.77 -5.92
N ILE A 67 -3.45 18.67 -6.18
CA ILE A 67 -4.84 18.47 -5.73
C ILE A 67 -4.83 18.24 -4.22
N GLU A 68 -3.97 17.34 -3.73
CA GLU A 68 -3.71 17.11 -2.31
C GLU A 68 -3.27 18.39 -1.61
N ASN A 69 -2.31 19.12 -2.18
CA ASN A 69 -1.81 20.37 -1.60
C ASN A 69 -2.94 21.37 -1.34
N ARG A 70 -3.81 21.55 -2.34
CA ARG A 70 -4.94 22.46 -2.24
C ARG A 70 -5.94 21.99 -1.19
N ALA A 71 -6.29 20.71 -1.19
CA ALA A 71 -7.25 20.15 -0.24
C ALA A 71 -6.75 20.23 1.21
N VAL A 72 -5.47 19.91 1.45
CA VAL A 72 -4.83 20.03 2.78
C VAL A 72 -4.76 21.49 3.21
N SER A 73 -4.43 22.41 2.29
CA SER A 73 -4.39 23.85 2.58
C SER A 73 -5.78 24.40 2.94
N GLU A 74 -6.82 24.07 2.16
CA GLU A 74 -8.21 24.49 2.42
C GLU A 74 -8.73 23.91 3.74
N PHE A 75 -8.41 22.65 4.04
CA PHE A 75 -8.72 22.02 5.32
C PHE A 75 -8.02 22.72 6.50
N ALA A 76 -6.72 23.01 6.38
CA ALA A 76 -5.99 23.74 7.42
C ALA A 76 -6.57 25.15 7.67
N ILE A 77 -6.97 25.85 6.60
CA ILE A 77 -7.68 27.14 6.68
C ILE A 77 -9.00 26.99 7.43
N SER A 78 -9.79 25.94 7.14
CA SER A 78 -11.06 25.71 7.83
C SER A 78 -10.89 25.40 9.32
N GLN A 79 -9.72 24.90 9.72
CA GLN A 79 -9.34 24.66 11.11
C GLN A 79 -8.66 25.87 11.78
N ASN A 80 -8.61 27.02 11.08
CA ASN A 80 -8.00 28.27 11.55
C ASN A 80 -6.51 28.13 11.91
N LEU A 81 -5.77 27.31 11.15
CA LEU A 81 -4.32 27.22 11.25
C LEU A 81 -3.68 28.25 10.32
N ASP A 82 -2.68 28.99 10.81
CA ASP A 82 -1.91 29.99 10.04
C ASP A 82 -0.70 29.40 9.33
N THR A 83 -0.04 28.47 10.01
CA THR A 83 1.14 27.75 9.56
C THR A 83 1.21 26.46 10.36
N PHE A 84 1.52 25.34 9.73
CA PHE A 84 1.52 24.05 10.40
C PHE A 84 2.58 23.10 9.82
N TRP A 85 3.04 22.15 10.62
CA TRP A 85 3.99 21.13 10.20
C TRP A 85 3.38 20.17 9.17
N ILE A 86 4.16 19.85 8.13
CA ILE A 86 3.87 18.79 7.17
C ILE A 86 4.99 17.75 7.20
N GLY A 87 4.71 16.56 6.67
CA GLY A 87 5.62 15.40 6.67
C GLY A 87 6.68 15.51 5.59
N ALA A 88 7.56 16.51 5.69
CA ALA A 88 8.70 16.65 4.81
C ALA A 88 9.90 17.30 5.51
N PHE A 89 11.09 16.88 5.08
CA PHE A 89 12.37 17.40 5.56
C PHE A 89 13.32 17.66 4.39
N CYS A 90 14.02 18.79 4.41
CA CYS A 90 15.00 19.21 3.40
C CYS A 90 16.42 19.29 3.97
N PHE A 91 17.40 18.70 3.27
CA PHE A 91 18.80 18.71 3.69
C PHE A 91 19.65 19.85 3.08
N SER A 92 19.16 20.52 2.03
CA SER A 92 19.86 21.62 1.35
C SER A 92 18.90 22.60 0.68
N ASN A 93 19.43 23.64 0.04
CA ASN A 93 18.66 24.67 -0.68
C ASN A 93 18.07 24.18 -2.03
N GLN A 94 18.14 22.87 -2.29
CA GLN A 94 17.58 22.25 -3.48
C GLN A 94 16.40 21.37 -3.10
N THR A 95 15.30 21.47 -3.86
CA THR A 95 14.11 20.62 -3.64
C THR A 95 14.40 19.14 -3.83
N SER A 96 15.42 18.78 -4.62
CA SER A 96 15.92 17.42 -4.79
C SER A 96 16.50 16.79 -3.50
N SER A 97 16.81 17.62 -2.51
CA SER A 97 17.26 17.18 -1.19
C SER A 97 16.14 17.06 -0.17
N CYS A 98 14.89 17.21 -0.60
CA CYS A 98 13.73 17.10 0.27
C CYS A 98 13.09 15.72 0.15
N TYR A 99 12.71 15.16 1.29
CA TYR A 99 12.17 13.80 1.43
C TYR A 99 10.88 13.85 2.25
N SER A 100 9.98 12.90 1.99
CA SER A 100 8.81 12.69 2.82
C SER A 100 9.19 11.99 4.13
N ASP A 101 8.58 12.39 5.24
CA ASP A 101 8.88 11.82 6.56
C ASP A 101 8.35 10.38 6.74
N ASP A 102 7.46 9.94 5.85
CA ASP A 102 6.87 8.60 5.81
C ASP A 102 7.78 7.51 5.20
N TYR A 103 9.03 7.86 4.88
CA TYR A 103 10.03 7.01 4.23
C TYR A 103 9.65 6.58 2.80
N SER A 104 8.70 7.24 2.15
CA SER A 104 8.38 7.03 0.72
C SER A 104 9.49 7.51 -0.24
N GLY A 105 10.46 8.27 0.27
CA GLY A 105 11.63 8.72 -0.47
C GLY A 105 11.58 10.20 -0.84
N PRO A 106 12.23 10.61 -1.94
CA PRO A 106 12.25 12.00 -2.39
C PRO A 106 10.83 12.53 -2.67
N LEU A 107 10.64 13.83 -2.47
CA LEU A 107 9.35 14.46 -2.78
C LEU A 107 8.98 14.30 -4.26
N SER A 108 7.81 13.70 -4.53
CA SER A 108 7.22 13.60 -5.87
C SER A 108 6.57 14.91 -6.33
N TYR A 109 6.23 15.78 -5.37
CA TYR A 109 5.64 17.09 -5.59
C TYR A 109 6.14 18.06 -4.52
N SER A 110 6.27 19.33 -4.91
CA SER A 110 6.55 20.38 -3.93
C SER A 110 5.86 21.69 -4.31
N ASN A 111 5.50 22.48 -3.30
CA ASN A 111 4.89 23.79 -3.50
C ASN A 111 5.61 24.87 -2.70
N PHE A 112 6.95 24.83 -2.66
CA PHE A 112 7.75 25.81 -1.95
C PHE A 112 7.45 27.24 -2.41
N GLN A 113 7.46 28.17 -1.45
CA GLN A 113 7.50 29.59 -1.74
C GLN A 113 8.78 29.91 -2.52
N LYS A 114 8.71 30.93 -3.40
CA LYS A 114 9.88 31.38 -4.14
C LYS A 114 11.02 31.74 -3.18
N GLY A 115 12.19 31.14 -3.39
CA GLY A 115 13.38 31.31 -2.54
C GLY A 115 13.57 30.21 -1.49
N TYR A 116 12.64 29.25 -1.39
CA TYR A 116 12.72 28.10 -0.49
C TYR A 116 12.92 26.79 -1.28
N PRO A 117 13.54 25.76 -0.68
CA PRO A 117 14.12 25.74 0.67
C PRO A 117 15.37 26.62 0.80
N LEU A 118 15.53 27.24 1.98
CA LEU A 118 16.67 28.04 2.42
C LEU A 118 17.20 27.46 3.72
N ILE A 119 18.06 26.46 3.60
CA ILE A 119 18.70 25.73 4.69
C ILE A 119 19.99 26.45 5.09
N GLU A 120 19.90 27.26 6.14
CA GLU A 120 21.07 27.95 6.71
C GLU A 120 21.87 27.04 7.67
N ASN A 121 21.19 26.07 8.29
CA ASN A 121 21.78 25.09 9.20
C ASN A 121 20.97 23.77 9.20
N PRO A 122 21.55 22.65 9.64
CA PRO A 122 20.87 21.34 9.60
C PRO A 122 19.58 21.27 10.42
N SER A 123 19.43 22.07 11.48
CA SER A 123 18.19 22.15 12.28
C SER A 123 17.06 22.92 11.60
N ASN A 124 17.30 23.52 10.43
CA ASN A 124 16.33 24.35 9.71
C ASN A 124 15.65 23.61 8.55
N GLY A 125 15.71 22.28 8.51
CA GLY A 125 15.20 21.44 7.43
C GLY A 125 13.72 21.09 7.48
N CYS A 126 13.04 21.29 8.60
CA CYS A 126 11.65 20.88 8.77
C CYS A 126 10.70 21.76 7.96
N VAL A 127 9.73 21.15 7.26
CA VAL A 127 8.86 21.87 6.34
C VAL A 127 7.50 22.18 6.96
N SER A 128 7.04 23.41 6.78
CA SER A 128 5.70 23.86 7.18
C SER A 128 4.96 24.49 5.99
N MET A 129 3.64 24.41 6.03
CA MET A 129 2.75 25.03 5.03
C MET A 129 2.15 26.32 5.58
N LEU A 130 2.17 27.38 4.78
CA LEU A 130 1.50 28.66 5.04
C LEU A 130 0.05 28.60 4.54
N THR A 131 -0.89 29.19 5.28
CA THR A 131 -2.32 29.19 4.90
C THR A 131 -2.90 30.58 4.71
N LYS A 132 -2.15 31.64 5.04
CA LYS A 132 -2.60 33.03 5.01
C LYS A 132 -2.04 33.84 3.83
N GLY A 133 -2.83 34.82 3.40
CA GLY A 133 -2.46 35.80 2.39
C GLY A 133 -2.16 35.20 1.02
N GLY A 134 -1.41 35.93 0.19
CA GLY A 134 -1.05 35.50 -1.17
C GLY A 134 -0.08 34.31 -1.24
N GLN A 135 0.34 33.76 -0.10
CA GLN A 135 1.22 32.59 0.00
C GLN A 135 0.46 31.35 0.53
N ALA A 136 -0.86 31.40 0.65
CA ALA A 136 -1.65 30.25 1.07
C ALA A 136 -1.35 29.00 0.20
N GLY A 137 -1.13 27.88 0.88
CA GLY A 137 -0.74 26.59 0.30
C GLY A 137 0.75 26.46 -0.04
N LYS A 138 1.57 27.50 0.12
CA LYS A 138 3.02 27.46 -0.13
C LYS A 138 3.79 26.91 1.06
N TRP A 139 4.93 26.29 0.78
CA TRP A 139 5.78 25.66 1.80
C TRP A 139 7.04 26.48 2.06
N ILE A 140 7.50 26.43 3.29
CA ILE A 140 8.79 26.96 3.71
C ILE A 140 9.47 25.92 4.61
N ASN A 141 10.79 25.85 4.58
CA ASN A 141 11.51 25.20 5.67
C ASN A 141 11.57 26.15 6.88
N SER A 142 11.71 25.57 8.07
CA SER A 142 11.69 26.27 9.35
C SER A 142 12.59 25.54 10.34
N ASP A 143 12.96 26.23 11.41
CA ASP A 143 13.67 25.61 12.53
C ASP A 143 12.81 24.50 13.13
N CYS A 144 13.33 23.28 13.15
CA CYS A 144 12.67 22.10 13.68
C CYS A 144 12.31 22.21 15.17
N GLN A 145 12.97 23.10 15.91
CA GLN A 145 12.67 23.41 17.32
C GLN A 145 11.54 24.44 17.47
N LYS A 146 11.05 25.03 16.39
CA LYS A 146 9.88 25.90 16.43
C LYS A 146 8.65 25.11 16.87
N SER A 147 7.83 25.68 17.73
CA SER A 147 6.52 25.12 18.05
C SER A 147 5.52 25.57 16.99
N LEU A 148 4.88 24.62 16.32
CA LEU A 148 3.78 24.86 15.38
C LEU A 148 2.67 23.83 15.58
N PRO A 149 1.41 24.17 15.24
CA PRO A 149 0.37 23.17 15.10
C PRO A 149 0.70 22.24 13.93
N TYR A 150 0.00 21.11 13.84
CA TYR A 150 0.34 20.08 12.87
C TYR A 150 -0.88 19.26 12.44
N ILE A 151 -0.74 18.63 11.27
CA ILE A 151 -1.76 17.75 10.72
C ILE A 151 -1.14 16.37 10.53
N CYS A 152 -1.74 15.37 11.15
CA CYS A 152 -1.38 13.97 10.92
C CYS A 152 -2.22 13.41 9.77
N GLU A 153 -1.61 12.60 8.92
CA GLU A 153 -2.33 11.69 8.04
C GLU A 153 -2.28 10.26 8.56
N VAL A 154 -3.37 9.54 8.36
CA VAL A 154 -3.50 8.12 8.68
C VAL A 154 -4.06 7.42 7.44
N PRO A 155 -3.59 6.22 7.10
CA PRO A 155 -4.14 5.47 5.99
C PRO A 155 -5.64 5.25 6.18
N ARG A 156 -6.37 5.34 5.08
CA ARG A 156 -7.81 5.11 5.05
C ARG A 156 -8.18 3.77 5.70
N THR A 157 -9.28 3.80 6.42
CA THR A 157 -9.96 2.59 6.89
C THR A 157 -11.24 2.40 6.10
N PHE A 158 -11.67 1.16 5.95
CA PHE A 158 -13.06 0.88 5.58
C PHE A 158 -13.88 0.76 6.86
N GLU A 159 -15.20 0.97 6.78
CA GLU A 159 -16.07 0.50 7.86
C GLU A 159 -15.76 -0.97 8.12
N ASN A 160 -15.35 -1.27 9.35
CA ASN A 160 -14.97 -2.62 9.71
C ASN A 160 -16.24 -3.48 9.67
N SER A 161 -16.41 -4.26 8.60
CA SER A 161 -17.49 -5.23 8.46
C SER A 161 -17.27 -6.49 9.30
N ILE A 162 -16.11 -6.63 9.96
CA ILE A 162 -15.71 -7.78 10.77
C ILE A 162 -15.57 -7.35 12.24
N PRO A 163 -16.63 -7.47 13.07
CA PRO A 163 -16.63 -6.95 14.44
C PRO A 163 -15.54 -7.51 15.35
N THR A 164 -15.04 -8.71 15.06
CA THR A 164 -14.00 -9.41 15.83
C THR A 164 -12.57 -8.97 15.50
N CYS A 165 -12.37 -8.16 14.47
CA CYS A 165 -11.06 -7.86 13.91
C CYS A 165 -10.70 -6.37 14.09
N TYR A 166 -9.84 -6.06 15.06
CA TYR A 166 -9.46 -4.70 15.44
C TYR A 166 -8.05 -4.68 16.05
N PRO A 167 -7.19 -3.69 15.77
CA PRO A 167 -7.39 -2.50 14.94
C PRO A 167 -7.44 -2.72 13.42
N SER A 168 -7.89 -1.70 12.71
CA SER A 168 -7.90 -1.63 11.24
C SER A 168 -6.89 -0.60 10.76
N PHE A 169 -6.18 -0.92 9.69
CA PHE A 169 -5.17 -0.05 9.10
C PHE A 169 -5.02 -0.33 7.61
N ASN A 170 -5.00 0.74 6.81
CA ASN A 170 -4.76 0.71 5.36
C ASN A 170 -5.58 -0.35 4.60
N GLY A 171 -6.87 -0.47 4.92
CA GLY A 171 -7.76 -1.44 4.29
C GLY A 171 -7.63 -2.88 4.79
N TYR A 172 -6.89 -3.14 5.85
CA TYR A 172 -6.82 -4.40 6.57
C TYR A 172 -7.36 -4.27 7.99
N CYS A 173 -7.72 -5.39 8.60
CA CYS A 173 -7.96 -5.53 10.03
C CYS A 173 -7.05 -6.61 10.60
N TYR A 174 -6.81 -6.50 11.90
CA TYR A 174 -5.86 -7.35 12.60
C TYR A 174 -6.58 -8.17 13.68
N LEU A 175 -6.46 -9.49 13.60
CA LEU A 175 -7.07 -10.45 14.53
C LEU A 175 -5.98 -11.13 15.35
N HIS A 176 -6.08 -11.05 16.68
CA HIS A 176 -5.09 -11.62 17.61
C HIS A 176 -5.43 -13.07 17.98
N ASP A 177 -4.40 -13.90 18.05
CA ASP A 177 -4.42 -15.20 18.75
C ASP A 177 -2.96 -15.59 19.14
N ARG A 178 -2.76 -16.77 19.73
CA ARG A 178 -1.47 -17.25 20.22
C ARG A 178 -1.21 -18.69 19.79
N GLY A 179 -0.03 -18.95 19.24
CA GLY A 179 0.33 -20.27 18.72
C GLY A 179 1.69 -20.33 18.03
N PRO A 180 2.17 -21.54 17.69
CA PRO A 180 3.31 -21.70 16.79
C PRO A 180 2.94 -21.28 15.36
N MET A 181 3.96 -21.01 14.52
CA MET A 181 3.79 -20.47 13.16
C MET A 181 2.82 -21.26 12.29
N GLU A 182 2.88 -22.59 12.34
CA GLU A 182 2.01 -23.45 11.52
C GLU A 182 0.53 -23.35 11.94
N TYR A 183 0.25 -23.30 13.24
CA TYR A 183 -1.09 -23.03 13.75
C TYR A 183 -1.54 -21.61 13.39
N ALA A 184 -0.65 -20.63 13.58
CA ALA A 184 -0.95 -19.23 13.33
C ALA A 184 -1.40 -18.99 11.90
N GLU A 185 -0.67 -19.52 10.93
CA GLU A 185 -1.01 -19.39 9.52
C GLU A 185 -2.32 -20.12 9.18
N SER A 186 -2.52 -21.35 9.68
CA SER A 186 -3.77 -22.08 9.49
C SER A 186 -4.98 -21.32 10.08
N TYR A 187 -4.84 -20.76 11.27
CA TYR A 187 -5.86 -19.95 11.92
C TYR A 187 -6.18 -18.67 11.12
N CYS A 188 -5.16 -17.99 10.61
CA CYS A 188 -5.36 -16.81 9.79
C CYS A 188 -6.02 -17.11 8.44
N GLN A 189 -5.62 -18.20 7.78
CA GLN A 189 -6.23 -18.63 6.52
C GLN A 189 -7.72 -18.98 6.69
N GLN A 190 -8.09 -19.63 7.79
CA GLN A 190 -9.50 -19.89 8.15
C GLN A 190 -10.31 -18.60 8.34
N ASN A 191 -9.65 -17.49 8.69
CA ASN A 191 -10.25 -16.17 8.84
C ASN A 191 -10.02 -15.25 7.61
N ASN A 192 -9.73 -15.83 6.44
CA ASN A 192 -9.49 -15.12 5.17
C ASN A 192 -8.32 -14.12 5.21
N GLY A 193 -7.30 -14.39 6.03
CA GLY A 193 -6.09 -13.61 6.09
C GLY A 193 -4.85 -14.50 6.16
N THR A 194 -3.74 -13.89 6.52
CA THR A 194 -2.43 -14.54 6.70
C THR A 194 -1.78 -13.98 7.96
N VAL A 195 -0.74 -14.63 8.50
CA VAL A 195 0.04 -13.99 9.56
C VAL A 195 0.63 -12.67 9.02
N MET A 196 0.54 -11.61 9.82
CA MET A 196 0.84 -10.24 9.42
C MET A 196 2.20 -10.09 8.71
N SER A 197 2.14 -9.51 7.50
CA SER A 197 3.28 -8.92 6.80
C SER A 197 3.43 -7.44 7.14
N ILE A 198 4.65 -6.91 6.97
CA ILE A 198 4.94 -5.47 7.13
C ILE A 198 5.66 -4.97 5.86
N GLN A 199 5.04 -4.02 5.16
CA GLN A 199 5.48 -3.53 3.84
C GLN A 199 5.92 -2.06 3.84
N SER A 200 5.85 -1.37 4.98
CA SER A 200 6.25 0.04 5.09
C SER A 200 6.58 0.42 6.53
N GLN A 201 7.28 1.56 6.69
CA GLN A 201 7.53 2.13 8.01
C GLN A 201 6.23 2.44 8.76
N MET A 202 5.22 2.96 8.06
CA MET A 202 3.93 3.29 8.68
C MET A 202 3.21 2.03 9.20
N GLU A 203 3.25 0.93 8.45
CA GLU A 203 2.72 -0.35 8.92
C GLU A 203 3.52 -0.89 10.10
N ASN A 204 4.85 -0.71 10.10
CA ASN A 204 5.71 -1.12 11.21
C ASN A 204 5.37 -0.36 12.51
N THR A 205 5.19 0.95 12.39
CA THR A 205 4.80 1.84 13.48
C THR A 205 3.38 1.53 13.98
N PHE A 206 2.44 1.27 13.07
CA PHE A 206 1.11 0.78 13.43
C PHE A 206 1.21 -0.54 14.22
N ALA A 207 2.00 -1.50 13.70
CA ALA A 207 2.22 -2.76 14.37
C ALA A 207 2.83 -2.53 15.75
N GLN A 208 3.80 -1.63 15.92
CA GLN A 208 4.42 -1.31 17.20
C GLN A 208 3.43 -0.71 18.22
N PHE A 209 2.73 0.37 17.86
CA PHE A 209 2.00 1.19 18.84
C PHE A 209 0.49 0.91 18.91
N ARG A 210 -0.14 0.42 17.85
CA ARG A 210 -1.59 0.20 17.80
C ARG A 210 -2.00 -1.22 18.15
N LEU A 211 -1.14 -2.20 17.92
CA LEU A 211 -1.38 -3.57 18.35
C LEU A 211 -0.91 -3.75 19.81
N PRO A 212 -1.80 -4.10 20.77
CA PRO A 212 -1.50 -4.02 22.21
C PRO A 212 -0.41 -4.99 22.70
N ILE A 213 -0.16 -6.09 21.99
CA ILE A 213 0.82 -7.09 22.41
C ILE A 213 2.26 -6.60 22.20
N TYR A 214 3.17 -6.87 23.13
CA TYR A 214 4.55 -6.42 23.05
C TYR A 214 5.40 -7.22 22.04
N TRP A 215 5.39 -8.56 22.12
CA TRP A 215 6.12 -9.44 21.20
C TRP A 215 5.15 -10.18 20.29
N LYS A 216 5.29 -9.99 18.98
CA LYS A 216 4.30 -10.48 17.99
C LYS A 216 5.05 -11.17 16.88
N MET A 217 4.68 -12.41 16.58
CA MET A 217 5.23 -13.15 15.45
C MET A 217 4.78 -12.53 14.13
N LEU A 218 5.72 -12.39 13.21
CA LEU A 218 5.51 -11.88 11.86
C LEU A 218 5.38 -13.06 10.90
N GLY A 219 4.59 -12.91 9.84
CA GLY A 219 4.40 -13.92 8.78
C GLY A 219 5.62 -14.08 7.87
N ALA A 220 6.83 -13.87 8.38
CA ALA A 220 8.08 -14.01 7.65
C ALA A 220 8.75 -15.33 8.01
N LYS A 221 9.15 -16.09 6.99
CA LYS A 221 9.90 -17.35 7.15
C LYS A 221 11.20 -17.31 6.37
N LYS A 222 12.27 -17.77 7.01
CA LYS A 222 13.60 -17.87 6.40
C LYS A 222 13.59 -18.93 5.30
N VAL A 223 14.13 -18.58 4.14
CA VAL A 223 14.30 -19.49 2.99
C VAL A 223 15.77 -19.70 2.62
N ALA A 224 16.64 -18.77 2.99
CA ALA A 224 18.08 -18.88 2.85
C ALA A 224 18.79 -18.04 3.93
N LYS A 225 20.11 -18.09 4.00
CA LYS A 225 20.89 -17.27 4.94
C LYS A 225 20.50 -15.79 4.80
N ASN A 226 20.05 -15.19 5.90
CA ASN A 226 19.57 -13.81 5.98
C ASN A 226 18.46 -13.41 4.99
N THR A 227 17.79 -14.38 4.37
CA THR A 227 16.76 -14.16 3.34
C THR A 227 15.44 -14.76 3.80
N TYR A 228 14.38 -13.97 3.74
CA TYR A 228 13.04 -14.35 4.20
C TYR A 228 12.03 -14.15 3.08
N VAL A 229 10.85 -14.74 3.24
CA VAL A 229 9.66 -14.50 2.42
C VAL A 229 8.47 -14.25 3.32
N TRP A 230 7.53 -13.43 2.87
CA TRP A 230 6.24 -13.27 3.52
C TRP A 230 5.29 -14.40 3.11
N LEU A 231 4.55 -14.95 4.07
CA LEU A 231 3.58 -16.03 3.84
C LEU A 231 2.39 -15.59 2.98
N ASP A 232 2.10 -14.29 2.94
CA ASP A 232 1.05 -13.71 2.11
C ASP A 232 1.46 -13.47 0.65
N GLY A 233 2.70 -13.84 0.29
CA GLY A 233 3.25 -13.68 -1.05
C GLY A 233 3.66 -12.25 -1.41
N THR A 234 3.57 -11.31 -0.46
CA THR A 234 4.11 -9.95 -0.67
C THR A 234 5.62 -9.99 -0.80
N VAL A 235 6.17 -9.03 -1.56
CA VAL A 235 7.59 -8.98 -1.85
C VAL A 235 8.38 -8.73 -0.57
N TRP A 236 9.40 -9.56 -0.32
CA TRP A 236 10.36 -9.32 0.76
C TRP A 236 11.40 -8.28 0.33
N GLY A 237 11.84 -7.43 1.26
CA GLY A 237 12.94 -6.48 1.04
C GLY A 237 12.53 -5.11 0.48
N THR A 238 11.25 -4.90 0.18
CA THR A 238 10.66 -3.56 -0.06
C THR A 238 10.75 -2.70 1.21
N PHE A 239 10.61 -3.33 2.37
CA PHE A 239 10.82 -2.76 3.70
C PHE A 239 11.43 -3.84 4.60
N ASP A 240 12.48 -3.50 5.34
CA ASP A 240 13.19 -4.42 6.22
C ASP A 240 13.63 -3.67 7.48
N ASN A 241 12.99 -3.99 8.61
CA ASN A 241 13.28 -3.36 9.91
C ASN A 241 13.86 -4.36 10.92
N ARG A 242 14.64 -5.34 10.44
CA ARG A 242 15.35 -6.28 11.31
C ARG A 242 16.37 -5.56 12.18
N ASP A 243 16.47 -6.02 13.43
CA ASP A 243 17.45 -5.55 14.40
C ASP A 243 18.87 -5.90 13.90
N PRO A 244 19.72 -4.89 13.59
CA PRO A 244 21.09 -5.13 13.15
C PRO A 244 21.95 -5.80 14.24
N LEU A 245 21.51 -5.73 15.49
CA LEU A 245 22.16 -6.32 16.66
C LEU A 245 21.43 -7.58 17.14
N ASP A 246 20.63 -8.22 16.29
CA ASP A 246 20.05 -9.52 16.60
C ASP A 246 21.19 -10.55 16.82
N TYR A 247 21.35 -11.02 18.06
CA TYR A 247 22.35 -12.04 18.44
C TYR A 247 21.78 -13.46 18.49
N TYR A 248 20.51 -13.68 18.14
CA TYR A 248 19.91 -15.01 18.17
C TYR A 248 20.53 -15.93 17.12
N SER A 249 20.35 -17.24 17.31
CA SER A 249 20.88 -18.27 16.40
C SER A 249 20.35 -18.06 14.98
N ASP A 250 21.20 -18.25 13.98
CA ASP A 250 20.78 -18.25 12.58
C ASP A 250 19.97 -19.48 12.20
N THR A 251 19.88 -20.49 13.07
CA THR A 251 18.98 -21.65 12.91
C THR A 251 17.51 -21.33 13.18
N LEU A 252 17.20 -20.11 13.64
CA LEU A 252 15.84 -19.65 13.89
C LEU A 252 15.23 -19.06 12.61
N ASP A 253 14.12 -19.64 12.17
CA ASP A 253 13.54 -19.36 10.85
C ASP A 253 12.40 -18.33 10.85
N CYS A 254 11.89 -17.93 12.02
CA CYS A 254 10.76 -16.99 12.14
C CYS A 254 11.22 -15.65 12.70
N LEU A 255 10.40 -14.61 12.52
CA LEU A 255 10.64 -13.27 13.04
C LEU A 255 9.55 -12.81 14.01
N THR A 256 9.92 -11.99 14.98
CA THR A 256 9.01 -11.25 15.86
C THR A 256 9.31 -9.77 15.81
N ILE A 257 8.28 -8.92 15.93
CA ILE A 257 8.42 -7.49 16.16
C ILE A 257 8.33 -7.16 17.66
N SER A 258 9.18 -6.25 18.12
CA SER A 258 9.15 -5.69 19.47
C SER A 258 8.30 -4.42 19.56
N GLY A 259 7.45 -4.31 20.59
CA GLY A 259 6.73 -3.08 20.92
C GLY A 259 7.64 -1.93 21.39
N LEU A 260 8.89 -2.21 21.76
CA LEU A 260 9.83 -1.19 22.27
C LEU A 260 10.35 -0.26 21.18
N ASN A 261 10.89 -0.83 20.12
CA ASN A 261 11.62 -0.13 19.07
C ASN A 261 11.09 -0.47 17.67
N GLY A 262 10.10 -1.37 17.56
CA GLY A 262 9.56 -1.81 16.28
C GLY A 262 10.53 -2.67 15.46
N LEU A 263 11.70 -3.04 16.00
CA LEU A 263 12.69 -3.85 15.30
C LEU A 263 12.29 -5.32 15.31
N TRP A 264 12.72 -6.04 14.26
CA TRP A 264 12.41 -7.45 14.10
C TRP A 264 13.58 -8.34 14.53
N GLN A 265 13.29 -9.39 15.28
CA GLN A 265 14.30 -10.32 15.80
C GLN A 265 13.93 -11.77 15.47
N ARG A 266 14.93 -12.63 15.35
CA ARG A 266 14.74 -14.06 15.10
C ARG A 266 14.10 -14.77 16.29
N THR A 267 13.17 -15.66 15.99
CA THR A 267 12.51 -16.53 16.98
C THR A 267 12.33 -17.95 16.45
N ASN A 268 12.06 -18.87 17.36
CA ASN A 268 11.71 -20.25 17.02
C ASN A 268 10.24 -20.31 16.57
N CYS A 269 10.02 -20.82 15.35
CA CYS A 269 8.69 -21.00 14.76
C CYS A 269 7.77 -21.92 15.58
N SER A 270 8.33 -22.83 16.37
CA SER A 270 7.58 -23.75 17.24
C SER A 270 7.23 -23.16 18.61
N SER A 271 7.73 -21.95 18.93
CA SER A 271 7.40 -21.29 20.18
C SER A 271 5.94 -20.86 20.22
N MET A 272 5.33 -20.95 21.40
CA MET A 272 3.99 -20.42 21.65
C MET A 272 4.04 -18.88 21.73
N GLN A 273 3.82 -18.20 20.61
CA GLN A 273 3.97 -16.76 20.47
C GLN A 273 2.64 -16.10 20.09
N ASP A 274 2.40 -14.89 20.59
CA ASP A 274 1.30 -14.07 20.13
C ASP A 274 1.50 -13.66 18.67
N PHE A 275 0.43 -13.62 17.88
CA PHE A 275 0.47 -13.20 16.49
C PHE A 275 -0.78 -12.41 16.13
N TYR A 276 -0.74 -11.75 14.98
CA TYR A 276 -1.90 -11.11 14.37
C TYR A 276 -2.10 -11.63 12.96
N CYS A 277 -3.32 -12.02 12.63
CA CYS A 277 -3.74 -12.19 11.25
C CYS A 277 -3.98 -10.83 10.62
N LYS A 278 -3.48 -10.61 9.40
CA LYS A 278 -3.79 -9.45 8.57
C LYS A 278 -4.87 -9.86 7.58
N ILE A 279 -6.07 -9.33 7.76
CA ILE A 279 -7.28 -9.71 7.01
C ILE A 279 -7.74 -8.50 6.19
N PRO A 280 -7.94 -8.61 4.87
CA PRO A 280 -8.42 -7.51 4.05
C PRO A 280 -9.88 -7.12 4.40
N LEU A 281 -10.15 -5.83 4.58
CA LEU A 281 -11.48 -5.27 4.94
C LEU A 281 -12.37 -4.89 3.75
N GLY A 282 -11.83 -4.93 2.53
CA GLY A 282 -12.62 -4.84 1.31
C GLY A 282 -12.73 -6.20 0.64
N PRO A 283 -13.61 -6.38 -0.39
CA PRO A 283 -13.31 -7.37 -1.41
C PRO A 283 -11.86 -7.12 -1.83
N LYS A 284 -11.06 -8.20 -1.95
CA LYS A 284 -9.67 -8.14 -2.43
C LYS A 284 -9.59 -7.03 -3.47
N VAL A 285 -8.73 -6.04 -3.26
CA VAL A 285 -8.45 -5.05 -4.32
C VAL A 285 -8.25 -5.89 -5.57
N ASP A 286 -9.06 -5.63 -6.59
CA ASP A 286 -9.09 -6.45 -7.78
C ASP A 286 -7.81 -6.19 -8.59
N ASP A 287 -6.68 -6.65 -8.06
CA ASP A 287 -5.37 -6.66 -8.68
C ASP A 287 -5.32 -7.66 -9.84
N SER A 288 -6.47 -8.32 -10.15
CA SER A 288 -6.66 -9.00 -11.43
C SER A 288 -6.28 -8.09 -12.59
N LYS A 289 -6.51 -6.78 -12.47
CA LYS A 289 -6.45 -5.80 -13.56
C LYS A 289 -7.43 -6.18 -14.69
N CYS A 290 -8.51 -6.88 -14.33
CA CYS A 290 -9.52 -7.38 -15.24
C CYS A 290 -10.11 -6.24 -16.11
N ASN A 291 -10.30 -6.52 -17.39
CA ASN A 291 -10.78 -5.59 -18.43
C ASN A 291 -9.87 -4.37 -18.67
N SER A 292 -8.57 -4.50 -18.37
CA SER A 292 -7.56 -3.51 -18.75
C SER A 292 -7.32 -3.49 -20.25
N THR A 293 -7.45 -2.31 -20.87
CA THR A 293 -7.31 -2.12 -22.32
C THR A 293 -5.87 -1.83 -22.78
N MET A 294 -4.96 -1.42 -21.88
CA MET A 294 -3.53 -1.24 -22.17
C MET A 294 -2.72 -1.44 -20.89
N LEU A 295 -2.38 -2.69 -20.59
CA LEU A 295 -1.65 -3.05 -19.40
C LEU A 295 -0.15 -3.21 -19.70
N MET A 296 0.65 -2.29 -19.18
CA MET A 296 2.10 -2.26 -19.37
C MET A 296 2.78 -3.45 -18.69
N VAL A 297 3.70 -4.10 -19.42
CA VAL A 297 4.57 -5.19 -18.94
C VAL A 297 5.91 -4.61 -18.47
N PRO A 298 6.52 -5.10 -17.36
CA PRO A 298 6.16 -6.29 -16.57
C PRO A 298 4.97 -6.07 -15.64
N THR A 299 4.16 -7.11 -15.46
CA THR A 299 2.96 -7.08 -14.62
C THR A 299 2.58 -8.48 -14.15
N GLU A 300 1.67 -8.56 -13.18
CA GLU A 300 0.89 -9.76 -12.87
C GLU A 300 -0.57 -9.53 -13.26
N ILE A 301 -1.25 -10.59 -13.72
CA ILE A 301 -2.70 -10.65 -13.91
C ILE A 301 -3.24 -11.88 -13.19
N SER A 302 -4.47 -11.81 -12.70
CA SER A 302 -5.11 -12.94 -12.03
C SER A 302 -6.62 -12.89 -12.24
N SER A 303 -7.32 -13.98 -11.97
CA SER A 303 -8.78 -13.98 -11.90
C SER A 303 -9.22 -14.97 -10.85
N ALA A 304 -10.21 -14.59 -10.02
CA ALA A 304 -10.79 -15.44 -9.00
C ALA A 304 -12.24 -15.87 -9.32
N GLY A 305 -12.70 -15.62 -10.55
CA GLY A 305 -14.04 -15.94 -11.04
C GLY A 305 -14.66 -14.76 -11.80
N GLY A 306 -15.57 -15.06 -12.73
CA GLY A 306 -16.17 -14.06 -13.64
C GLY A 306 -15.32 -13.75 -14.87
N PRO A 307 -15.94 -13.39 -16.01
CA PRO A 307 -15.23 -13.23 -17.27
C PRO A 307 -14.34 -11.99 -17.26
N CYS A 308 -13.08 -12.17 -17.68
CA CYS A 308 -12.07 -11.12 -17.66
C CYS A 308 -11.24 -11.11 -18.94
N LYS A 309 -10.87 -9.90 -19.38
CA LYS A 309 -9.98 -9.70 -20.53
C LYS A 309 -8.83 -8.76 -20.19
N TRP A 310 -7.69 -8.94 -20.84
CA TRP A 310 -6.52 -8.06 -20.71
C TRP A 310 -5.90 -7.83 -22.06
N GLN A 311 -5.41 -6.63 -22.32
CA GLN A 311 -4.49 -6.35 -23.40
C GLN A 311 -3.14 -5.96 -22.80
N LEU A 312 -2.16 -6.84 -22.95
CA LEU A 312 -0.80 -6.69 -22.45
C LEU A 312 0.08 -6.04 -23.51
N VAL A 313 0.87 -5.05 -23.12
CA VAL A 313 1.72 -4.28 -24.04
C VAL A 313 3.11 -4.01 -23.46
N THR A 314 4.15 -4.05 -24.30
CA THR A 314 5.52 -3.65 -23.93
C THR A 314 5.93 -2.35 -24.62
N PRO A 315 6.79 -1.52 -24.00
CA PRO A 315 7.38 -0.36 -24.66
C PRO A 315 8.45 -0.80 -25.66
N GLY A 316 8.18 -0.64 -26.96
CA GLY A 316 9.06 -1.07 -28.05
C GLY A 316 8.63 -2.40 -28.68
N ALA A 317 9.48 -3.00 -29.51
CA ALA A 317 9.19 -4.25 -30.24
C ALA A 317 9.62 -5.51 -29.45
N TYR A 318 9.50 -5.48 -28.12
CA TYR A 318 9.86 -6.61 -27.26
C TYR A 318 8.69 -7.59 -27.16
N PRO A 319 8.84 -8.85 -27.60
CA PRO A 319 7.77 -9.82 -27.49
C PRO A 319 7.40 -10.10 -26.03
N ILE A 320 6.18 -10.56 -25.77
CA ILE A 320 5.66 -10.80 -24.41
C ILE A 320 5.80 -12.28 -24.05
N SER A 321 6.34 -12.58 -22.86
CA SER A 321 6.23 -13.89 -22.22
C SER A 321 5.25 -13.85 -21.06
N ILE A 322 4.27 -14.75 -21.05
CA ILE A 322 3.32 -14.93 -19.95
C ILE A 322 3.53 -16.30 -19.30
N TYR A 323 3.63 -16.34 -17.98
CA TYR A 323 3.88 -17.53 -17.17
C TYR A 323 2.69 -17.77 -16.25
N PHE A 324 2.02 -18.92 -16.39
CA PHE A 324 0.88 -19.30 -15.56
C PHE A 324 1.38 -20.02 -14.32
N VAL A 325 1.42 -19.31 -13.20
CA VAL A 325 2.05 -19.79 -11.96
C VAL A 325 1.07 -20.59 -11.10
N ASP A 326 -0.22 -20.29 -11.18
CA ASP A 326 -1.28 -20.98 -10.44
C ASP A 326 -2.59 -20.99 -11.25
N MET A 327 -3.29 -22.12 -11.27
CA MET A 327 -4.53 -22.37 -12.00
C MET A 327 -5.35 -23.44 -11.28
N ALA A 328 -6.62 -23.14 -10.99
CA ALA A 328 -7.56 -24.13 -10.48
C ALA A 328 -7.96 -25.15 -11.55
N ASN A 329 -8.41 -26.33 -11.11
CA ASN A 329 -8.94 -27.35 -12.01
C ASN A 329 -10.18 -26.84 -12.74
N GLY A 330 -10.20 -27.02 -14.07
CA GLY A 330 -11.30 -26.57 -14.93
C GLY A 330 -11.15 -25.11 -15.40
N THR A 331 -10.12 -24.38 -14.98
CA THR A 331 -9.81 -23.04 -15.50
C THR A 331 -9.31 -23.12 -16.94
N THR A 332 -9.85 -22.29 -17.84
CA THR A 332 -9.35 -22.11 -19.21
C THR A 332 -9.03 -20.65 -19.47
N VAL A 333 -7.80 -20.37 -19.90
CA VAL A 333 -7.36 -19.03 -20.33
C VAL A 333 -6.99 -19.06 -21.80
N GLU A 334 -7.58 -18.17 -22.58
CA GLU A 334 -7.36 -18.03 -24.02
C GLU A 334 -6.40 -16.88 -24.29
N LEU A 335 -5.40 -17.14 -25.14
CA LEU A 335 -4.40 -16.16 -25.56
C LEU A 335 -4.63 -15.83 -27.04
N TYR A 336 -4.68 -14.55 -27.35
CA TYR A 336 -4.93 -14.02 -28.69
C TYR A 336 -3.80 -13.07 -29.11
N ASP A 337 -3.43 -13.10 -30.38
CA ASP A 337 -2.42 -12.21 -30.94
C ASP A 337 -2.94 -10.76 -31.11
N GLU A 338 -2.12 -9.89 -31.71
CA GLU A 338 -2.49 -8.50 -32.00
C GLU A 338 -3.68 -8.34 -32.95
N ASN A 339 -4.00 -9.36 -33.74
CA ASN A 339 -5.10 -9.39 -34.70
C ASN A 339 -6.35 -10.08 -34.12
N MET A 340 -6.36 -10.36 -32.81
CA MET A 340 -7.43 -11.09 -32.12
C MET A 340 -7.63 -12.53 -32.65
N GLN A 341 -6.59 -13.14 -33.20
CA GLN A 341 -6.60 -14.55 -33.57
C GLN A 341 -6.14 -15.41 -32.40
N LEU A 342 -6.90 -16.46 -32.08
CA LEU A 342 -6.57 -17.39 -30.99
C LEU A 342 -5.21 -18.04 -31.26
N SER A 343 -4.27 -17.81 -30.36
CA SER A 343 -2.93 -18.36 -30.38
C SER A 343 -2.84 -19.66 -29.60
N GLN A 344 -3.35 -19.68 -28.35
CA GLN A 344 -3.27 -20.87 -27.48
C GLN A 344 -4.32 -20.82 -26.36
N GLU A 345 -4.81 -22.00 -25.96
CA GLU A 345 -5.56 -22.21 -24.71
C GLU A 345 -4.65 -22.79 -23.63
N ILE A 346 -4.76 -22.25 -22.43
CA ILE A 346 -4.00 -22.66 -21.25
C ILE A 346 -4.96 -23.20 -20.19
N LYS A 347 -4.67 -24.41 -19.69
CA LYS A 347 -5.56 -25.18 -18.80
C LYS A 347 -4.86 -25.75 -17.56
N GLN A 348 -3.60 -25.39 -17.32
CA GLN A 348 -2.80 -25.92 -16.21
C GLN A 348 -1.71 -24.94 -15.79
N SER A 349 -1.29 -25.02 -14.52
CA SER A 349 -0.16 -24.27 -13.98
C SER A 349 1.19 -24.74 -14.54
N GLY A 350 2.23 -23.93 -14.35
CA GLY A 350 3.62 -24.29 -14.69
C GLY A 350 3.95 -24.22 -16.18
N VAL A 351 3.08 -23.60 -16.98
CA VAL A 351 3.27 -23.38 -18.42
C VAL A 351 3.52 -21.91 -18.71
N HIS A 352 4.17 -21.64 -19.84
CA HIS A 352 4.35 -20.30 -20.34
C HIS A 352 4.01 -20.22 -21.82
N PHE A 353 3.74 -19.00 -22.29
CA PHE A 353 3.52 -18.69 -23.68
C PHE A 353 4.35 -17.47 -24.07
N ASP A 354 4.99 -17.58 -25.22
CA ASP A 354 5.82 -16.56 -25.82
C ASP A 354 5.09 -15.98 -27.03
N ALA A 355 4.56 -14.76 -26.88
CA ALA A 355 3.96 -14.01 -27.96
C ALA A 355 5.03 -13.63 -29.00
N LYS A 356 4.61 -13.48 -30.26
CA LYS A 356 5.51 -13.05 -31.35
C LYS A 356 5.69 -11.54 -31.42
N THR A 357 4.79 -10.79 -30.80
CA THR A 357 4.72 -9.34 -30.88
C THR A 357 4.68 -8.72 -29.49
N ASN A 358 4.77 -7.39 -29.45
CA ASN A 358 4.70 -6.58 -28.24
C ASN A 358 3.27 -6.39 -27.71
N ILE A 359 2.28 -7.08 -28.27
CA ILE A 359 0.87 -7.03 -27.87
C ILE A 359 0.38 -8.46 -27.67
N LEU A 360 -0.26 -8.73 -26.54
CA LEU A 360 -0.88 -10.01 -26.24
C LEU A 360 -2.24 -9.79 -25.57
N ASN A 361 -3.29 -10.34 -26.15
CA ASN A 361 -4.63 -10.27 -25.59
C ASN A 361 -4.91 -11.57 -24.81
N VAL A 362 -5.46 -11.46 -23.61
CA VAL A 362 -5.76 -12.60 -22.72
C VAL A 362 -7.23 -12.56 -22.36
N ALA A 363 -7.90 -13.71 -22.38
CA ALA A 363 -9.29 -13.85 -21.96
C ALA A 363 -9.48 -15.05 -21.04
N HIS A 364 -10.33 -14.86 -20.03
CA HIS A 364 -10.76 -15.90 -19.11
C HIS A 364 -12.29 -15.89 -19.09
N ASP A 365 -12.91 -17.06 -19.25
CA ASP A 365 -14.36 -17.23 -19.36
C ASP A 365 -15.10 -17.03 -18.02
N GLY A 366 -14.35 -17.01 -16.91
CA GLY A 366 -14.86 -16.82 -15.57
C GLY A 366 -15.08 -18.10 -14.77
N VAL A 367 -14.72 -19.25 -15.33
CA VAL A 367 -14.75 -20.54 -14.64
C VAL A 367 -13.39 -20.84 -14.01
N GLY A 368 -13.38 -20.98 -12.69
CA GLY A 368 -12.15 -21.23 -11.94
C GLY A 368 -11.33 -19.97 -11.68
N SER A 369 -10.07 -20.17 -11.33
CA SER A 369 -9.13 -19.09 -11.00
C SER A 369 -7.75 -19.33 -11.60
N PHE A 370 -7.02 -18.26 -11.85
CA PHE A 370 -5.60 -18.31 -12.23
C PHE A 370 -4.81 -17.11 -11.74
N LYS A 371 -3.49 -17.26 -11.72
CA LYS A 371 -2.49 -16.21 -11.58
C LYS A 371 -1.41 -16.38 -12.65
N ALA A 372 -1.08 -15.29 -13.35
CA ALA A 372 -0.03 -15.27 -14.34
C ALA A 372 0.91 -14.06 -14.17
N VAL A 373 2.20 -14.30 -14.41
CA VAL A 373 3.26 -13.29 -14.41
C VAL A 373 3.63 -12.99 -15.85
N VAL A 374 3.70 -11.71 -16.22
CA VAL A 374 3.97 -11.27 -17.58
C VAL A 374 5.27 -10.47 -17.62
N LYS A 375 6.16 -10.83 -18.55
CA LYS A 375 7.47 -10.20 -18.75
C LYS A 375 7.70 -9.84 -20.22
N ALA A 376 8.55 -8.86 -20.46
CA ALA A 376 9.07 -8.56 -21.79
C ALA A 376 10.24 -9.49 -22.09
N GLN A 377 10.28 -10.05 -23.29
CA GLN A 377 11.42 -10.81 -23.76
C GLN A 377 12.57 -9.87 -24.13
N THR A 378 13.76 -10.21 -23.66
CA THR A 378 15.00 -9.64 -24.18
C THR A 378 15.56 -10.61 -25.20
N TYR A 379 15.85 -10.16 -26.42
CA TYR A 379 16.60 -10.98 -27.37
C TYR A 379 17.94 -11.35 -26.74
N SER A 380 18.21 -12.65 -26.58
CA SER A 380 19.57 -13.11 -26.38
C SER A 380 20.30 -12.99 -27.72
N ALA A 381 21.44 -12.31 -27.73
CA ALA A 381 22.31 -12.22 -28.90
C ALA A 381 22.85 -13.60 -29.33
#